data_AF-A0A8H7PCA0-F1
#
_entry.id   AF-A0A8H7PCA0-F1
#
_cell.length_a   1.000
_cell.length_b   1.000
_cell.length_c   1.000
_cell.angle_alpha   90.00
_cell.angle_beta   90.00
_cell.angle_gamma   90.00
#
_symmetry.space_group_name_H-M   'P 1'
#
loop_
_entity.id
_entity.type
_entity.pdbx_description
1 polymer ?
#
loop_
_entity_poly.entity_id
_entity_poly.type
_entity_poly.pdbx_seq_one_letter_code
_entity_poly.pdbx_strand_id
1 'polypeptide(L)'
;MAALALQQTRTLLPALRLPFFRPFLATVTFVPSIGLTPSPFNWARNTWQSLLELFPPFLLAVPKKKTSHSRKAMRSANKGLKDKHNLVHCPGCGSPKLAHHLCPSCYSDLNRTWKSKAKQGGTSAGDIPSVSLE
;
A
#
# COMPACT_ATOMS: atom_id res chain seq x y z
N MET A 1 30.08 -26.51 -6.82
CA MET A 1 29.27 -27.53 -6.13
C MET A 1 29.49 -27.37 -4.64
N ALA A 2 28.56 -26.74 -3.93
CA ALA A 2 28.62 -26.61 -2.47
C ALA A 2 27.20 -26.79 -1.94
N ALA A 3 26.96 -27.91 -1.27
CA ALA A 3 25.70 -28.26 -0.65
C ALA A 3 25.73 -27.83 0.81
N LEU A 4 24.80 -26.97 1.22
CA LEU A 4 24.56 -26.68 2.63
C LEU A 4 23.30 -27.42 3.05
N ALA A 5 23.50 -28.44 3.90
CA ALA A 5 22.48 -29.27 4.50
C ALA A 5 21.67 -28.46 5.51
N LEU A 6 20.34 -28.42 5.34
CA LEU A 6 19.42 -27.89 6.35
C LEU A 6 19.10 -28.99 7.35
N GLN A 7 19.59 -28.85 8.59
CA GLN A 7 19.21 -29.69 9.71
C GLN A 7 17.82 -29.30 10.21
N GLN A 8 16.99 -30.32 10.41
CA GLN A 8 15.57 -30.27 10.73
C GLN A 8 15.41 -30.56 12.23
N THR A 9 15.14 -29.54 13.05
CA THR A 9 14.95 -29.70 14.50
C THR A 9 13.47 -29.84 14.85
N ARG A 10 13.15 -31.09 15.17
CA ARG A 10 12.08 -31.66 16.02
C ARG A 10 11.18 -30.68 16.80
N THR A 11 9.89 -30.83 16.56
CA THR A 11 8.78 -30.27 17.35
C THR A 11 8.58 -31.04 18.65
N LEU A 12 8.63 -30.35 19.79
CA LEU A 12 8.13 -30.86 21.08
C LEU A 12 6.75 -30.25 21.33
N LEU A 13 5.71 -31.08 21.34
CA LEU A 13 4.35 -30.71 21.74
C LEU A 13 4.19 -30.91 23.25
N PRO A 14 3.63 -29.94 24.00
CA PRO A 14 3.30 -30.15 25.41
C PRO A 14 1.94 -30.87 25.55
N ALA A 15 1.93 -31.89 26.41
CA ALA A 15 0.75 -32.63 26.82
C ALA A 15 -0.07 -31.83 27.85
N LEU A 16 -1.31 -31.46 27.49
CA LEU A 16 -2.29 -30.89 28.43
C LEU A 16 -3.19 -32.02 28.94
N ARG A 17 -2.95 -32.44 30.19
CA ARG A 17 -3.82 -33.33 30.95
C ARG A 17 -4.97 -32.51 31.55
N LEU A 18 -6.21 -32.86 31.23
CA LEU A 18 -7.40 -32.36 31.94
C LEU A 18 -7.86 -33.42 32.95
N PRO A 19 -8.14 -33.04 34.21
CA PRO A 19 -8.62 -33.99 35.21
C PRO A 19 -10.09 -34.33 35.01
N PHE A 20 -10.28 -35.64 34.92
CA PHE A 20 -11.44 -36.43 35.23
C PHE A 20 -11.92 -36.12 36.67
N PHE A 21 -13.17 -35.66 36.86
CA PHE A 21 -14.12 -36.05 37.93
C PHE A 21 -15.29 -35.05 38.03
N ARG A 22 -16.50 -35.56 37.74
CA ARG A 22 -17.83 -35.02 38.04
C ARG A 22 -18.15 -35.27 39.56
N PRO A 23 -19.11 -34.60 40.24
CA PRO A 23 -20.56 -34.88 40.03
C PRO A 23 -21.60 -33.78 40.35
N PHE A 24 -22.78 -33.98 39.73
CA PHE A 24 -24.16 -33.79 40.21
C PHE A 24 -24.40 -32.91 41.46
N LEU A 25 -25.34 -31.95 41.34
CA LEU A 25 -26.70 -32.06 41.91
C LEU A 25 -27.58 -30.80 41.67
N ALA A 26 -28.87 -31.08 41.50
CA ALA A 26 -30.04 -30.27 41.88
C ALA A 26 -30.41 -29.00 41.09
N THR A 27 -31.27 -29.22 40.09
CA THR A 27 -32.52 -28.51 39.79
C THR A 27 -32.97 -27.38 40.74
N VAL A 28 -33.05 -26.14 40.24
CA VAL A 28 -34.24 -25.26 40.31
C VAL A 28 -34.19 -24.30 39.10
N THR A 29 -34.98 -24.57 38.07
CA THR A 29 -35.23 -23.61 36.98
C THR A 29 -36.30 -22.62 37.42
N PHE A 30 -35.89 -21.52 38.05
CA PHE A 30 -36.70 -20.31 38.07
C PHE A 30 -36.58 -19.66 36.70
N VAL A 31 -37.61 -19.78 35.86
CA VAL A 31 -37.76 -19.00 34.64
C VAL A 31 -38.50 -17.72 35.03
N PRO A 32 -37.83 -16.58 35.26
CA PRO A 32 -38.54 -15.33 35.23
C PRO A 32 -39.03 -15.14 33.80
N SER A 33 -40.35 -14.99 33.65
CA SER A 33 -40.98 -14.55 32.40
C SER A 33 -40.47 -13.16 32.06
N ILE A 34 -39.33 -13.10 31.35
CA ILE A 34 -38.81 -11.87 30.78
C ILE A 34 -39.78 -11.50 29.66
N GLY A 35 -40.58 -10.49 29.93
CA GLY A 35 -41.54 -9.92 29.00
C GLY A 35 -40.89 -9.53 27.68
N LEU A 36 -41.71 -9.65 26.63
CA LEU A 36 -41.46 -9.22 25.27
C LEU A 36 -41.07 -7.73 25.25
N THR A 37 -39.79 -7.43 25.43
CA THR A 37 -39.21 -6.14 25.07
C THR A 37 -38.58 -6.32 23.69
N PRO A 38 -38.98 -5.54 22.66
CA PRO A 38 -38.33 -5.59 21.37
C PRO A 38 -36.90 -5.06 21.56
N SER A 39 -35.92 -5.97 21.54
CA SER A 39 -34.50 -5.60 21.62
C SER A 39 -34.18 -4.59 20.50
N PRO A 40 -33.63 -3.40 20.80
CA PRO A 40 -33.22 -2.42 19.79
C PRO A 40 -31.87 -2.83 19.15
N PHE A 41 -31.73 -4.11 18.81
CA PHE A 41 -30.56 -4.68 18.13
C PHE A 41 -30.88 -4.94 16.65
N ASN A 42 -31.68 -4.08 16.03
CA ASN A 42 -32.05 -4.23 14.62
C ASN A 42 -31.07 -3.49 13.69
N TRP A 43 -30.46 -2.40 14.14
CA TRP A 43 -29.52 -1.62 13.34
C TRP A 43 -28.15 -2.32 13.15
N ALA A 44 -27.74 -3.17 14.09
CA ALA A 44 -26.55 -4.01 13.94
C ALA A 44 -26.78 -5.13 12.92
N ARG A 45 -28.01 -5.62 12.74
CA ARG A 45 -28.27 -6.73 11.81
C ARG A 45 -27.96 -6.34 10.36
N ASN A 46 -28.30 -5.12 9.95
CA ASN A 46 -28.12 -4.73 8.54
C ASN A 46 -26.65 -4.55 8.14
N THR A 47 -25.76 -4.21 9.07
CA THR A 47 -24.31 -4.13 8.80
C THR A 47 -23.61 -5.49 8.89
N TRP A 48 -24.09 -6.37 9.79
CA TRP A 48 -23.55 -7.72 9.94
C TRP A 48 -23.83 -8.62 8.73
N GLN A 49 -25.01 -8.51 8.09
CA GLN A 49 -25.30 -9.25 6.86
C GLN A 49 -24.35 -8.88 5.72
N SER A 50 -24.10 -7.59 5.52
CA SER A 50 -23.18 -7.11 4.48
C SER A 50 -21.74 -7.56 4.73
N LEU A 51 -21.35 -7.73 6.00
CA LEU A 51 -20.04 -8.28 6.36
C LEU A 51 -19.96 -9.79 6.13
N LEU A 52 -21.04 -10.53 6.43
CA LEU A 52 -21.16 -11.97 6.14
C LEU A 52 -21.10 -12.28 4.65
N GLU A 53 -21.63 -11.41 3.80
CA GLU A 53 -21.52 -11.48 2.34
C GLU A 53 -20.07 -11.28 1.84
N LEU A 54 -19.26 -10.48 2.56
CA LEU A 54 -17.88 -10.16 2.20
C LEU A 54 -16.85 -11.20 2.68
N PHE A 55 -17.18 -12.00 3.69
CA PHE A 55 -16.27 -13.02 4.22
C PHE A 55 -15.96 -14.17 3.22
N PRO A 56 -16.91 -14.76 2.48
CA PRO A 56 -16.64 -15.83 1.52
C PRO A 56 -15.61 -15.46 0.45
N PRO A 57 -15.71 -14.32 -0.27
CA PRO A 57 -14.72 -13.97 -1.28
C PRO A 57 -13.37 -13.65 -0.65
N PHE A 58 -13.34 -12.99 0.51
CA PHE A 58 -12.09 -12.66 1.19
C PHE A 58 -11.35 -13.89 1.70
N LEU A 59 -12.05 -14.86 2.29
CA LEU A 59 -11.48 -16.09 2.83
C LEU A 59 -11.11 -17.11 1.75
N LEU A 60 -11.87 -17.18 0.65
CA LEU A 60 -11.58 -18.09 -0.47
C LEU A 60 -10.52 -17.52 -1.42
N ALA A 61 -10.36 -16.21 -1.54
CA ALA A 61 -9.36 -15.56 -2.39
C ALA A 61 -7.95 -15.45 -1.76
N VAL A 62 -7.66 -16.21 -0.70
CA VAL A 62 -6.35 -16.23 -0.06
C VAL A 62 -5.40 -17.17 -0.81
N PRO A 63 -4.14 -16.77 -1.07
CA PRO A 63 -3.14 -17.66 -1.64
C PRO A 63 -2.97 -18.93 -0.81
N LYS A 64 -3.27 -20.10 -1.42
CA LYS A 64 -3.21 -21.39 -0.71
C LYS A 64 -1.81 -21.73 -0.19
N LYS A 65 -0.76 -21.29 -0.90
CA LYS A 65 0.65 -21.57 -0.59
C LYS A 65 1.54 -20.39 -0.93
N LYS A 66 2.64 -20.24 -0.19
CA LYS A 66 3.71 -19.28 -0.50
C LYS A 66 4.34 -19.61 -1.85
N THR A 67 4.59 -18.61 -2.68
CA THR A 67 5.24 -18.81 -3.98
C THR A 67 6.74 -19.03 -3.81
N SER A 68 7.32 -19.97 -4.57
CA SER A 68 8.78 -20.23 -4.54
C SER A 68 9.58 -19.02 -5.04
N HIS A 69 10.85 -18.94 -4.62
CA HIS A 69 11.76 -17.86 -5.03
C HIS A 69 11.88 -17.76 -6.56
N SER A 70 12.06 -18.89 -7.24
CA SER A 70 12.13 -18.97 -8.71
C SER A 70 10.87 -18.42 -9.39
N ARG A 71 9.68 -18.85 -8.97
CA ARG A 71 8.41 -18.36 -9.53
C ARG A 71 8.19 -16.87 -9.27
N LYS A 72 8.70 -16.32 -8.16
CA LYS A 72 8.67 -14.87 -7.88
C LYS A 72 9.62 -14.13 -8.81
N ALA A 73 10.85 -14.61 -8.96
CA ALA A 73 11.88 -14.01 -9.79
C ALA A 73 11.50 -13.98 -11.28
N MET A 74 10.97 -15.08 -11.82
CA MET A 74 10.46 -15.15 -13.20
C MET A 74 9.35 -14.12 -13.47
N ARG A 75 8.44 -13.92 -12.50
CA ARG A 75 7.38 -12.90 -12.60
C ARG A 75 7.91 -11.46 -12.53
N SER A 76 9.02 -11.21 -11.85
CA SER A 76 9.63 -9.87 -11.77
C SER A 76 10.60 -9.57 -12.91
N ALA A 77 11.15 -10.58 -13.58
CA ALA A 77 12.15 -10.40 -14.63
C ALA A 77 11.67 -9.50 -15.78
N ASN A 78 10.38 -9.57 -16.13
CA ASN A 78 9.81 -8.78 -17.23
C ASN A 78 9.48 -7.32 -16.85
N LYS A 79 9.76 -6.89 -15.62
CA LYS A 79 9.41 -5.56 -15.09
C LYS A 79 10.62 -4.61 -15.00
N GLY A 80 11.64 -4.83 -15.82
CA GLY A 80 12.83 -3.96 -15.87
C GLY A 80 12.50 -2.54 -16.35
N LEU A 81 13.35 -1.59 -15.97
CA LEU A 81 13.27 -0.22 -16.49
C LEU A 81 13.63 -0.23 -17.98
N LYS A 82 12.76 0.36 -18.81
CA LYS A 82 13.04 0.53 -20.24
C LYS A 82 13.92 1.75 -20.45
N ASP A 83 14.89 1.62 -21.35
CA ASP A 83 15.75 2.73 -21.73
C ASP A 83 14.95 3.82 -22.44
N LYS A 84 15.26 5.08 -22.11
CA LYS A 84 14.62 6.25 -22.73
C LYS A 84 15.50 6.75 -23.86
N HIS A 85 14.99 6.71 -25.09
CA HIS A 85 15.71 7.19 -26.28
C HIS A 85 15.37 8.65 -26.64
N ASN A 86 14.42 9.24 -25.91
CA ASN A 86 13.89 10.58 -26.17
C ASN A 86 14.68 11.67 -25.45
N LEU A 87 16.00 11.53 -25.35
CA LEU A 87 16.88 12.51 -24.73
C LEU A 87 17.54 13.36 -25.83
N VAL A 88 17.38 14.68 -25.74
CA VAL A 88 17.95 15.65 -26.67
C VAL A 88 18.70 16.72 -25.90
N HIS A 89 19.70 17.34 -26.52
CA HIS A 89 20.41 18.46 -25.91
C HIS A 89 19.55 19.73 -25.89
N CYS A 90 19.62 20.49 -24.80
CA CYS A 90 18.96 21.78 -24.70
C CYS A 90 19.67 22.82 -25.58
N PRO A 91 18.96 23.62 -26.40
CA PRO A 91 19.58 24.63 -27.25
C PRO A 91 20.22 25.79 -26.45
N GLY A 92 19.72 26.11 -25.26
CA GLY A 92 20.26 27.21 -24.46
C GLY A 92 21.47 26.84 -23.61
N CYS A 93 21.44 25.70 -22.91
CA CYS A 93 22.49 25.33 -21.95
C CYS A 93 23.25 24.03 -22.29
N GLY A 94 22.89 23.33 -23.37
CA GLY A 94 23.53 22.06 -23.78
C GLY A 94 23.23 20.84 -22.91
N SER A 95 22.58 21.00 -21.74
CA SER A 95 22.25 19.89 -20.85
C SER A 95 21.24 18.90 -21.49
N PRO A 96 21.31 17.60 -21.18
CA PRO A 96 20.36 16.62 -21.69
C PRO A 96 18.98 16.87 -21.08
N LYS A 97 17.97 16.98 -21.94
CA LYS A 97 16.56 17.14 -21.57
C LYS A 97 15.70 16.10 -22.30
N LEU A 98 14.47 15.92 -21.83
CA LEU A 98 13.51 15.06 -22.51
C LEU A 98 12.91 15.80 -23.73
N ALA A 99 12.70 15.08 -24.83
CA ALA A 99 12.09 15.64 -26.03
C ALA A 99 10.69 16.19 -25.72
N HIS A 100 10.34 17.35 -26.28
CA HIS A 100 9.09 18.10 -26.00
C HIS A 100 8.91 18.62 -24.56
N HIS A 101 9.92 18.51 -23.70
CA HIS A 101 9.90 19.13 -22.38
C HIS A 101 10.80 20.38 -22.32
N LEU A 102 10.44 21.29 -21.42
CA LEU A 102 11.31 22.39 -21.02
C LEU A 102 12.53 21.83 -20.27
N CYS A 103 13.67 22.49 -20.45
CA CYS A 103 14.89 22.09 -19.75
C CYS A 103 14.77 22.40 -18.24
N PRO A 104 15.02 21.42 -17.35
CA PRO A 104 14.87 21.65 -15.90
C PRO A 104 15.90 22.65 -15.36
N SER A 105 17.14 22.66 -15.88
CA SER A 105 18.17 23.61 -15.44
C SER A 105 17.79 25.04 -15.83
N CYS A 106 17.57 25.31 -17.13
CA CYS A 106 17.18 26.64 -17.60
C CYS A 106 15.92 27.15 -16.91
N TYR A 107 14.90 26.31 -16.75
CA TYR A 107 13.67 26.70 -16.05
C TYR A 107 13.96 27.08 -14.58
N SER A 108 14.79 26.31 -13.89
CA SER A 108 15.13 26.61 -12.50
C SER A 108 15.89 27.93 -12.35
N ASP A 109 16.81 28.23 -13.26
CA ASP A 109 17.60 29.46 -13.25
C ASP A 109 16.72 30.67 -13.55
N LEU A 110 15.92 30.61 -14.63
CA LEU A 110 14.98 31.66 -14.99
C LEU A 110 14.00 31.94 -13.84
N ASN A 111 13.40 30.90 -13.26
CA ASN A 111 12.46 31.05 -12.15
C ASN A 111 13.13 31.68 -10.91
N ARG A 112 14.38 31.34 -10.60
CA ARG A 112 15.14 31.96 -9.50
C ARG A 112 15.40 33.44 -9.77
N THR A 113 15.79 33.80 -10.99
CA THR A 113 16.02 35.20 -11.37
C THR A 113 14.75 36.04 -11.32
N TRP A 114 13.61 35.49 -11.75
CA TRP A 114 12.33 36.20 -11.67
C TRP A 114 11.88 36.42 -10.23
N LYS A 115 12.06 35.41 -9.37
CA LYS A 115 11.76 35.52 -7.94
C LYS A 115 12.68 36.50 -7.22
N SER A 116 13.97 36.53 -7.53
CA SER A 116 14.89 37.50 -6.92
C SER A 116 14.55 38.93 -7.34
N LYS A 117 14.25 39.16 -8.62
CA LYS A 117 13.77 40.45 -9.14
C LYS A 117 12.47 40.89 -8.47
N ALA A 118 11.48 40.00 -8.37
CA ALA A 118 10.21 40.29 -7.70
C ALA A 118 10.37 40.59 -6.19
N LYS A 119 11.38 40.00 -5.52
CA LYS A 119 11.70 40.30 -4.12
C LYS A 119 12.37 41.67 -3.97
N GLN A 120 13.20 42.06 -4.94
CA GLN A 120 13.95 43.33 -4.91
C GLN A 120 13.09 44.53 -5.33
N GLY A 121 12.10 44.33 -6.19
CA GLY A 121 11.19 45.39 -6.65
C GLY A 121 9.76 45.17 -6.20
N GLY A 122 9.29 45.96 -5.24
CA GLY A 122 7.86 46.19 -5.07
C GLY A 122 7.30 46.88 -6.33
N THR A 123 6.37 46.19 -7.02
CA THR A 123 5.45 46.65 -8.09
C THR A 123 6.01 47.22 -9.40
N SER A 124 5.83 46.47 -10.50
CA SER A 124 5.28 46.96 -11.78
C SER A 124 4.95 45.77 -12.70
N ALA A 125 3.67 45.56 -12.96
CA ALA A 125 3.17 44.56 -13.90
C ALA A 125 3.44 45.03 -15.34
N GLY A 126 4.58 44.66 -15.92
CA GLY A 126 4.86 45.09 -17.30
C GLY A 126 6.09 44.49 -17.97
N ASP A 127 7.13 44.13 -17.22
CA ASP A 127 8.37 43.68 -17.85
C ASP A 127 8.38 42.15 -18.01
N ILE A 128 7.84 41.67 -19.14
CA ILE A 128 8.14 40.31 -19.60
C ILE A 128 9.58 40.35 -20.13
N PRO A 129 10.57 39.70 -19.47
CA PRO A 129 11.91 39.65 -20.01
C PRO A 129 11.86 38.83 -21.29
N SER A 130 12.04 39.49 -22.43
CA SER A 130 12.23 38.83 -23.72
C SER A 130 13.46 37.94 -23.61
N VAL A 131 13.24 36.63 -23.64
CA VAL A 131 14.31 35.65 -23.76
C VAL A 131 14.82 35.79 -25.19
N SER A 132 15.85 36.63 -25.39
CA SER A 132 16.56 36.71 -26.67
C SER A 132 17.20 35.35 -26.92
N LEU A 133 16.56 34.57 -27.78
CA LEU A 133 17.13 33.39 -28.41
C LEU A 133 17.92 33.89 -29.62
N GLU A 134 19.23 34.00 -29.47
CA GLU A 134 20.19 33.83 -30.58
C GLU A 134 20.70 32.39 -30.57
#